data_AF-A0A2S9YBY0-F1
#
_entry.id   AF-A0A2S9YBY0-F1
#
_cell.length_a   1.000
_cell.length_b   1.000
_cell.length_c   1.000
_cell.angle_alpha   90.00
_cell.angle_beta   90.00
_cell.angle_gamma   90.00
#
_symmetry.space_group_name_H-M   'P 1'
#
loop_
_entity.id
_entity.type
_entity.pdbx_description
1 polymer ?
#
loop_
_entity_poly.entity_id
_entity_poly.type
_entity_poly.pdbx_seq_one_letter_code
_entity_poly.pdbx_strand_id
1 'polypeptide(L)'
;MNAALQTDAAASTGRPLAELSAVRHLLDDPRTRVVRRPIDANWLYEIRRAKTSAGWNPFRAEIYVADNSLVGQWLDDPSVDLRALNENDLFLPELAFVLHDHLHIWATQTIAELRPELGFGRGALDPDRLEDHAFAMVVTEAVATVGLDYWDLCCRSLGAELDIGSAFARLTVSYQAALEREYQRFCPDFTAQTPDFFGIIARFYCTGIFPGFGVEALRRSPVTHQWLRHELLYGGAQRRYSRQWLQHLAGVQRYDDAALDAAIELPDWGDALLDELGARLWAKVKRGDACQPALDWSAEQAWRAPQAGPIDFRFTSLAGFEDLDDAIERRGVVEASRPQWREQLLRSRRFPLGEPDAIAAMNRLIVSDEPALVAWATKQLPAYGGPKLDPLDMFFLK
;
A
#
# COMPACT_ATOMS: atom_id res chain seq x y z
N MET A 1 29.98 29.04 42.74
CA MET A 1 28.71 28.31 42.93
C MET A 1 27.63 29.09 42.21
N ASN A 2 27.38 28.74 40.95
CA ASN A 2 26.16 29.09 40.22
C ASN A 2 26.13 28.13 39.03
N ALA A 3 25.51 26.97 39.27
CA ALA A 3 25.18 26.02 38.26
C ALA A 3 24.09 26.65 37.40
N ALA A 4 24.47 27.15 36.22
CA ALA A 4 23.52 27.45 35.17
C ALA A 4 22.95 26.10 34.72
N LEU A 5 21.68 25.88 35.04
CA LEU A 5 20.84 24.82 34.51
C LEU A 5 20.81 24.95 32.98
N GLN A 6 21.71 24.23 32.30
CA GLN A 6 21.44 23.73 30.96
C GLN A 6 20.31 22.72 31.13
N THR A 7 19.08 23.19 30.98
CA THR A 7 18.00 22.31 30.54
C THR A 7 18.37 21.88 29.12
N ASP A 8 18.96 20.69 29.01
CA ASP A 8 18.93 19.92 27.76
C ASP A 8 17.46 19.82 27.37
N ALA A 9 17.03 20.69 26.46
CA ALA A 9 15.83 20.46 25.70
C ALA A 9 16.12 19.17 24.91
N ALA A 10 15.61 18.04 25.40
CA ALA A 10 15.60 16.80 24.65
C ALA A 10 15.12 17.15 23.24
N ALA A 11 16.02 17.01 22.27
CA ALA A 11 15.69 17.28 20.88
C ALA A 11 14.47 16.42 20.55
N SER A 12 13.37 17.04 20.15
CA SER A 12 12.16 16.35 19.71
C SER A 12 12.56 15.31 18.66
N THR A 13 12.39 14.03 18.99
CA THR A 13 12.70 12.88 18.12
C THR A 13 11.83 12.87 16.86
N GLY A 14 10.70 13.59 16.86
CA GLY A 14 9.78 13.70 15.73
C GLY A 14 10.26 14.59 14.58
N ARG A 15 11.08 15.61 14.82
CA ARG A 15 11.56 16.53 13.76
C ARG A 15 12.52 15.88 12.76
N PRO A 16 13.52 15.07 13.18
CA PRO A 16 14.39 14.35 12.25
C PRO A 16 13.64 13.48 11.24
N LEU A 17 12.44 13.00 11.58
CA LEU A 17 11.62 12.21 10.66
C LEU A 17 11.16 13.03 9.45
N ALA A 18 10.78 14.29 9.65
CA ALA A 18 10.36 15.19 8.58
C ALA A 18 11.52 15.53 7.61
N GLU A 19 12.77 15.35 8.05
CA GLU A 19 13.96 15.60 7.23
C GLU A 19 14.30 14.44 6.29
N LEU A 20 13.71 13.25 6.52
CA LEU A 20 13.87 12.12 5.61
C LEU A 20 13.28 12.45 4.25
N SER A 21 14.02 12.20 3.17
CA SER A 21 13.61 12.64 1.83
C SER A 21 12.23 12.11 1.43
N ALA A 22 11.94 10.83 1.70
CA ALA A 22 10.63 10.24 1.40
C ALA A 22 9.49 10.92 2.17
N VAL A 23 9.72 11.23 3.45
CA VAL A 23 8.74 11.93 4.30
C VAL A 23 8.54 13.36 3.84
N ARG A 24 9.62 14.10 3.59
CA ARG A 24 9.55 15.45 3.02
C ARG A 24 8.79 15.47 1.70
N HIS A 25 9.02 14.49 0.82
CA HIS A 25 8.30 14.40 -0.44
C HIS A 25 6.80 14.20 -0.29
N LEU A 26 6.34 13.49 0.74
CA LEU A 26 4.92 13.40 1.09
C LEU A 26 4.40 14.74 1.63
N LEU A 27 5.12 15.35 2.58
CA LEU A 27 4.69 16.59 3.25
C LEU A 27 4.62 17.78 2.29
N ASP A 28 5.56 17.86 1.35
CA ASP A 28 5.68 18.94 0.36
C ASP A 28 4.81 18.72 -0.89
N ASP A 29 4.11 17.58 -0.98
CA ASP A 29 3.25 17.25 -2.13
C ASP A 29 1.80 17.66 -1.88
N PRO A 30 1.35 18.82 -2.41
CA PRO A 30 -0.02 19.29 -2.19
C PRO A 30 -1.08 18.44 -2.91
N ARG A 31 -0.67 17.49 -3.77
CA ARG A 31 -1.59 16.65 -4.54
C ARG A 31 -2.02 15.42 -3.78
N THR A 32 -1.19 14.94 -2.86
CA THR A 32 -1.49 13.77 -2.05
C THR A 32 -2.22 14.18 -0.79
N ARG A 33 -3.34 13.53 -0.50
CA ARG A 33 -4.16 13.79 0.68
C ARG A 33 -4.14 12.58 1.60
N VAL A 34 -3.69 12.77 2.83
CA VAL A 34 -3.90 11.80 3.90
C VAL A 34 -5.28 12.05 4.51
N VAL A 35 -6.17 11.08 4.42
CA VAL A 35 -7.58 11.20 4.81
C VAL A 35 -7.86 10.28 5.99
N ARG A 36 -8.26 10.87 7.13
CA ARG A 36 -8.68 10.11 8.30
C ARG A 36 -10.07 9.51 8.11
N ARG A 37 -10.23 8.28 8.55
CA ARG A 37 -11.50 7.56 8.50
C ARG A 37 -11.82 6.95 9.86
N PRO A 38 -13.11 6.89 10.24
CA PRO A 38 -13.52 6.30 11.50
C PRO A 38 -13.37 4.77 11.54
N ILE A 39 -12.85 4.12 10.50
CA ILE A 39 -12.68 2.66 10.45
C ILE A 39 -11.32 2.24 11.02
N ASP A 40 -11.20 0.98 11.42
CA ASP A 40 -9.95 0.29 11.79
C ASP A 40 -9.24 0.79 13.05
N ALA A 41 -9.72 1.89 13.62
CA ALA A 41 -9.05 2.64 14.68
C ALA A 41 -8.51 1.77 15.80
N ASN A 42 -9.33 0.90 16.39
CA ASN A 42 -8.86 0.04 17.49
C ASN A 42 -8.54 -1.39 17.04
N TRP A 43 -8.76 -1.74 15.77
CA TRP A 43 -8.49 -3.10 15.28
C TRP A 43 -7.01 -3.29 14.98
N LEU A 44 -6.40 -2.27 14.38
CA LEU A 44 -5.00 -2.33 13.97
C LEU A 44 -4.04 -2.44 15.18
N TYR A 45 -4.27 -1.63 16.20
CA TYR A 45 -3.38 -1.55 17.36
C TYR A 45 -3.53 -2.72 18.34
N GLU A 46 -4.70 -3.37 18.37
CA GLU A 46 -5.01 -4.43 19.32
C GLU A 46 -4.76 -5.83 18.75
N ILE A 47 -4.92 -6.01 17.43
CA ILE A 47 -4.70 -7.29 16.78
C ILE A 47 -3.34 -7.23 16.07
N ARG A 48 -2.31 -7.79 16.72
CA ARG A 48 -0.91 -7.87 16.22
C ARG A 48 -0.69 -8.56 14.86
N ARG A 49 -1.77 -8.97 14.17
CA ARG A 49 -1.78 -9.58 12.83
C ARG A 49 -2.77 -8.91 11.87
N ALA A 50 -3.44 -7.83 12.29
CA ALA A 50 -4.33 -7.10 11.42
C ALA A 50 -3.53 -6.37 10.35
N LYS A 51 -4.06 -6.35 9.13
CA LYS A 51 -3.49 -5.57 8.03
C LYS A 51 -3.60 -4.08 8.37
N THR A 52 -2.47 -3.39 8.27
CA THR A 52 -2.23 -1.96 8.56
C THR A 52 -2.91 -1.00 7.60
N SER A 53 -3.38 -1.45 6.42
CA SER A 53 -3.94 -0.53 5.44
C SER A 53 -5.43 -0.28 5.67
N ALA A 54 -5.78 0.99 5.92
CA ALA A 54 -7.15 1.49 5.78
C ALA A 54 -7.53 1.73 4.29
N GLY A 55 -6.66 1.28 3.38
CA GLY A 55 -6.76 1.42 1.93
C GLY A 55 -6.18 2.74 1.41
N TRP A 56 -6.16 2.90 0.09
CA TRP A 56 -5.81 4.15 -0.58
C TRP A 56 -6.49 4.22 -1.96
N ASN A 57 -6.38 5.31 -2.68
CA ASN A 57 -6.86 5.42 -4.06
C ASN A 57 -5.86 6.25 -4.89
N PRO A 58 -5.07 5.61 -5.80
CA PRO A 58 -4.06 6.30 -6.60
C PRO A 58 -4.69 7.38 -7.48
N PHE A 59 -5.86 7.09 -8.01
CA PHE A 59 -6.52 7.93 -9.00
C PHE A 59 -7.14 9.18 -8.37
N ARG A 60 -7.46 9.13 -7.07
CA ARG A 60 -7.91 10.28 -6.30
C ARG A 60 -6.78 10.97 -5.54
N ALA A 61 -5.57 10.41 -5.58
CA ALA A 61 -4.43 10.85 -4.77
C ALA A 61 -4.75 10.90 -3.26
N GLU A 62 -5.52 9.92 -2.77
CA GLU A 62 -5.96 9.85 -1.38
C GLU A 62 -5.36 8.60 -0.70
N ILE A 63 -4.69 8.79 0.43
CA ILE A 63 -4.19 7.73 1.31
C ILE A 63 -5.08 7.73 2.54
N TYR A 64 -5.70 6.60 2.87
CA TYR A 64 -6.58 6.56 4.02
C TYR A 64 -5.84 6.03 5.26
N VAL A 65 -6.09 6.67 6.40
CA VAL A 65 -5.60 6.23 7.70
C VAL A 65 -6.75 6.21 8.70
N ALA A 66 -6.63 5.42 9.78
CA ALA A 66 -7.63 5.42 10.84
C ALA A 66 -7.69 6.77 11.58
N ASP A 67 -8.81 7.06 12.23
CA ASP A 67 -9.03 8.34 12.93
C ASP A 67 -8.04 8.59 14.08
N ASN A 68 -7.58 7.52 14.73
CA ASN A 68 -6.58 7.47 15.77
C ASN A 68 -5.18 7.05 15.27
N SER A 69 -4.96 7.08 13.95
CA SER A 69 -3.69 6.77 13.29
C SER A 69 -2.49 7.38 14.02
N LEU A 70 -1.45 6.58 14.30
CA LEU A 70 -0.23 7.08 14.94
C LEU A 70 0.52 8.05 14.01
N VAL A 71 0.53 7.75 12.71
CA VAL A 71 1.06 8.65 11.68
C VAL A 71 0.21 9.92 11.60
N GLY A 72 -1.11 9.79 11.67
CA GLY A 72 -2.03 10.93 11.74
C GLY A 72 -1.72 11.84 12.92
N GLN A 73 -1.52 11.29 14.11
CA GLN A 73 -1.14 12.05 15.31
C GLN A 73 0.18 12.81 15.12
N TRP A 74 1.18 12.17 14.51
CA TRP A 74 2.44 12.84 14.16
C TRP A 74 2.27 13.93 13.10
N LEU A 75 1.40 13.73 12.09
CA LEU A 75 1.11 14.76 11.09
C LEU A 75 0.45 16.01 11.71
N ASP A 76 -0.37 15.84 12.75
CA ASP A 76 -0.97 16.96 13.48
C ASP A 76 0.06 17.71 14.35
N ASP A 77 0.96 16.97 14.99
CA ASP A 77 2.03 17.51 15.82
C ASP A 77 3.37 16.80 15.58
N PRO A 78 4.18 17.27 14.61
CA PRO A 78 5.49 16.68 14.32
C PRO A 78 6.51 16.82 15.44
N SER A 79 6.18 17.51 16.54
CA SER A 79 7.06 17.68 17.69
C SER A 79 6.94 16.56 18.74
N VAL A 80 5.89 15.75 18.65
CA VAL A 80 5.63 14.62 19.55
C VAL A 80 6.81 13.64 19.60
N ASP A 81 7.03 13.03 20.77
CA ASP A 81 8.05 12.00 20.94
C ASP A 81 7.66 10.74 20.17
N LEU A 82 8.49 10.36 19.19
CA LEU A 82 8.25 9.18 18.38
C LEU A 82 8.26 7.89 19.21
N ARG A 83 9.04 7.81 20.31
CA ARG A 83 9.03 6.63 21.18
C ARG A 83 7.68 6.46 21.87
N ALA A 84 7.03 7.57 22.23
CA ALA A 84 5.70 7.54 22.81
C ALA A 84 4.64 7.14 21.78
N LEU A 85 4.83 7.52 20.51
CA LEU A 85 3.96 7.09 19.41
C LEU A 85 4.20 5.63 18.98
N ASN A 86 5.40 5.07 19.12
CA ASN A 86 5.72 3.72 18.63
C ASN A 86 5.19 2.58 19.52
N GLU A 87 3.95 2.72 20.01
CA GLU A 87 3.28 1.68 20.77
C GLU A 87 3.16 0.39 19.94
N ASN A 88 3.49 -0.75 20.56
CA ASN A 88 3.49 -2.08 19.93
C ASN A 88 4.32 -2.19 18.64
N ASP A 89 5.26 -1.27 18.40
CA ASP A 89 6.10 -1.21 17.20
C ASP A 89 5.31 -0.96 15.90
N LEU A 90 4.25 -0.14 15.97
CA LEU A 90 3.31 0.07 14.86
C LEU A 90 3.52 1.37 14.08
N PHE A 91 4.23 2.36 14.63
CA PHE A 91 4.39 3.66 13.98
C PHE A 91 5.19 3.55 12.68
N LEU A 92 6.37 2.92 12.69
CA LEU A 92 7.19 2.80 11.48
C LEU A 92 6.55 1.93 10.38
N PRO A 93 5.93 0.76 10.68
CA PRO A 93 5.17 0.04 9.67
C PRO A 93 4.06 0.87 9.03
N GLU A 94 3.27 1.59 9.84
CA GLU A 94 2.18 2.43 9.35
C GLU A 94 2.72 3.57 8.47
N LEU A 95 3.78 4.25 8.92
CA LEU A 95 4.44 5.30 8.14
C LEU A 95 4.98 4.76 6.82
N ALA A 96 5.63 3.60 6.84
CA ALA A 96 6.18 2.98 5.64
C ALA A 96 5.08 2.66 4.61
N PHE A 97 3.90 2.19 5.03
CA PHE A 97 2.76 2.01 4.12
C PHE A 97 2.25 3.35 3.56
N VAL A 98 2.17 4.41 4.37
CA VAL A 98 1.78 5.75 3.88
C VAL A 98 2.79 6.26 2.83
N LEU A 99 4.09 6.06 3.05
CA LEU A 99 5.13 6.43 2.06
C LEU A 99 5.08 5.55 0.82
N HIS A 100 4.76 4.27 0.97
CA HIS A 100 4.58 3.32 -0.14
C HIS A 100 3.40 3.76 -1.03
N ASP A 101 2.24 4.05 -0.43
CA ASP A 101 1.04 4.50 -1.12
C ASP A 101 1.25 5.88 -1.78
N HIS A 102 2.06 6.76 -1.18
CA HIS A 102 2.50 8.01 -1.81
C HIS A 102 3.28 7.77 -3.11
N LEU A 103 4.20 6.81 -3.13
CA LEU A 103 4.96 6.45 -4.33
C LEU A 103 4.06 5.90 -5.43
N HIS A 104 3.02 5.15 -5.09
CA HIS A 104 2.04 4.74 -6.09
C HIS A 104 1.25 5.92 -6.68
N ILE A 105 0.83 6.89 -5.86
CA ILE A 105 0.16 8.11 -6.33
C ILE A 105 1.08 8.88 -7.29
N TRP A 106 2.32 9.09 -6.87
CA TRP A 106 3.35 9.72 -7.71
C TRP A 106 3.55 8.96 -9.03
N ALA A 107 3.66 7.63 -8.98
CA ALA A 107 3.83 6.79 -10.17
C ALA A 107 2.63 6.91 -11.11
N THR A 108 1.42 6.87 -10.57
CA THR A 108 0.17 6.98 -11.33
C THR A 108 0.12 8.29 -12.12
N GLN A 109 0.41 9.39 -11.44
CA GLN A 109 0.45 10.73 -12.05
C GLN A 109 1.57 10.86 -13.08
N THR A 110 2.76 10.30 -12.78
CA THR A 110 3.91 10.32 -13.70
C THR A 110 3.63 9.51 -14.96
N ILE A 111 3.04 8.31 -14.84
CA ILE A 111 2.66 7.49 -15.99
C ILE A 111 1.61 8.24 -16.85
N ALA A 112 0.63 8.88 -16.23
CA ALA A 112 -0.39 9.65 -16.94
C ALA A 112 0.17 10.91 -17.64
N GLU A 113 1.25 11.49 -17.13
CA GLU A 113 2.02 12.55 -17.81
C GLU A 113 2.83 12.00 -18.98
N LEU A 114 3.57 10.93 -18.75
CA LEU A 114 4.45 10.34 -19.76
C LEU A 114 3.65 9.76 -20.93
N ARG A 115 2.47 9.19 -20.63
CA ARG A 115 1.61 8.44 -21.56
C ARG A 115 0.16 8.92 -21.51
N PRO A 116 -0.10 10.17 -21.93
CA PRO A 116 -1.42 10.78 -21.86
C PRO A 116 -2.48 10.02 -22.67
N GLU A 117 -2.08 9.33 -23.73
CA GLU A 117 -2.96 8.54 -24.59
C GLU A 117 -3.54 7.29 -23.89
N LEU A 118 -3.01 6.87 -22.75
CA LEU A 118 -3.60 5.79 -21.94
C LEU A 118 -4.86 6.25 -21.19
N GLY A 119 -5.02 7.56 -20.96
CA GLY A 119 -6.06 8.08 -20.08
C GLY A 119 -5.99 7.51 -18.66
N PHE A 120 -4.83 7.02 -18.22
CA PHE A 120 -4.66 6.22 -17.02
C PHE A 120 -5.18 6.96 -15.77
N GLY A 121 -6.18 6.37 -15.11
CA GLY A 121 -6.79 6.90 -13.89
C GLY A 121 -7.79 8.05 -14.06
N ARG A 122 -7.95 8.62 -15.27
CA ARG A 122 -8.74 9.86 -15.47
C ARG A 122 -9.55 9.97 -16.76
N GLY A 123 -9.26 9.15 -17.77
CA GLY A 123 -9.93 9.14 -19.07
C GLY A 123 -11.19 8.27 -19.07
N ALA A 124 -11.71 7.94 -20.25
CA ALA A 124 -12.63 6.81 -20.34
C ALA A 124 -11.84 5.51 -20.11
N LEU A 125 -12.32 4.66 -19.20
CA LEU A 125 -11.75 3.33 -19.02
C LEU A 125 -12.27 2.41 -20.13
N ASP A 126 -11.42 2.13 -21.10
CA ASP A 126 -11.71 1.25 -22.22
C ASP A 126 -11.47 -0.22 -21.82
N PRO A 127 -12.51 -1.09 -21.80
CA PRO A 127 -12.37 -2.50 -21.47
C PRO A 127 -11.37 -3.26 -22.35
N ASP A 128 -11.16 -2.82 -23.60
CA ASP A 128 -10.23 -3.47 -24.52
C ASP A 128 -8.75 -3.13 -24.20
N ARG A 129 -8.52 -2.14 -23.32
CA ARG A 129 -7.18 -1.68 -22.89
C ARG A 129 -6.84 -2.05 -21.46
N LEU A 130 -7.62 -2.93 -20.82
CA LEU A 130 -7.39 -3.29 -19.42
C LEU A 130 -6.02 -3.91 -19.18
N GLU A 131 -5.42 -4.61 -20.15
CA GLU A 131 -4.06 -5.15 -20.00
C GLU A 131 -2.97 -4.07 -20.04
N ASP A 132 -3.13 -3.02 -20.87
CA ASP A 132 -2.24 -1.84 -20.86
C ASP A 132 -2.29 -1.16 -19.48
N HIS A 133 -3.50 -1.03 -18.91
CA HIS A 133 -3.69 -0.44 -17.59
C HIS A 133 -3.21 -1.38 -16.47
N ALA A 134 -3.32 -2.70 -16.63
CA ALA A 134 -2.80 -3.67 -15.69
C ALA A 134 -1.26 -3.63 -15.66
N PHE A 135 -0.62 -3.50 -16.82
CA PHE A 135 0.82 -3.22 -16.91
C PHE A 135 1.17 -1.95 -16.12
N ALA A 136 0.49 -0.83 -16.40
CA ALA A 136 0.74 0.42 -15.69
C ALA A 136 0.54 0.31 -14.17
N MET A 137 -0.51 -0.38 -13.72
CA MET A 137 -0.77 -0.64 -12.30
C MET A 137 0.35 -1.45 -11.63
N VAL A 138 0.79 -2.55 -12.25
CA VAL A 138 1.90 -3.37 -11.76
C VAL A 138 3.20 -2.57 -11.72
N VAL A 139 3.41 -1.67 -12.68
CA VAL A 139 4.56 -0.76 -12.66
C VAL A 139 4.51 0.21 -11.48
N THR A 140 3.32 0.70 -11.07
CA THR A 140 3.22 1.53 -9.85
C THR A 140 3.65 0.79 -8.59
N GLU A 141 3.37 -0.51 -8.51
CA GLU A 141 3.85 -1.37 -7.42
C GLU A 141 5.36 -1.54 -7.46
N ALA A 142 5.94 -1.79 -8.64
CA ALA A 142 7.38 -1.84 -8.79
C ALA A 142 8.04 -0.51 -8.38
N VAL A 143 7.39 0.63 -8.63
CA VAL A 143 7.88 1.95 -8.17
C VAL A 143 7.91 2.01 -6.64
N ALA A 144 6.80 1.67 -5.98
CA ALA A 144 6.70 1.76 -4.53
C ALA A 144 7.66 0.77 -3.84
N THR A 145 7.69 -0.47 -4.31
CA THR A 145 8.59 -1.50 -3.80
C THR A 145 10.07 -1.17 -4.09
N VAL A 146 10.47 -0.81 -5.31
CA VAL A 146 11.89 -0.52 -5.58
C VAL A 146 12.33 0.76 -4.90
N GLY A 147 11.51 1.81 -4.98
CA GLY A 147 11.83 3.13 -4.44
C GLY A 147 11.94 3.13 -2.92
N LEU A 148 10.94 2.61 -2.21
CA LEU A 148 10.96 2.59 -0.75
C LEU A 148 11.75 1.40 -0.22
N ASP A 149 11.39 0.19 -0.61
CA ASP A 149 11.94 -1.00 0.05
C ASP A 149 13.38 -1.28 -0.32
N TYR A 150 13.70 -1.37 -1.62
CA TYR A 150 15.06 -1.71 -2.04
C TYR A 150 16.02 -0.54 -1.88
N TRP A 151 15.62 0.65 -2.33
CA TRP A 151 16.52 1.80 -2.41
C TRP A 151 16.58 2.63 -1.13
N ASP A 152 15.60 2.55 -0.22
CA ASP A 152 15.65 3.29 1.05
C ASP A 152 15.74 2.33 2.26
N LEU A 153 14.66 1.59 2.55
CA LEU A 153 14.54 0.81 3.80
C LEU A 153 15.59 -0.31 3.93
N CYS A 154 15.87 -1.07 2.87
CA CYS A 154 16.87 -2.15 2.92
C CYS A 154 18.30 -1.67 3.16
N CYS A 155 18.56 -0.37 3.04
CA CYS A 155 19.88 0.23 3.21
C CYS A 155 20.06 0.93 4.57
N ARG A 156 19.01 0.98 5.39
CA ARG A 156 18.91 1.88 6.54
C ARG A 156 18.42 1.17 7.79
N SER A 157 18.62 1.81 8.94
CA SER A 157 18.07 1.34 10.21
C SER A 157 17.29 2.49 10.83
N LEU A 158 16.07 2.71 10.35
CA LEU A 158 15.21 3.81 10.82
C LEU A 158 15.01 3.79 12.34
N GLY A 159 14.88 2.60 12.93
CA GLY A 159 14.79 2.43 14.38
C GLY A 159 15.95 3.06 15.14
N ALA A 160 17.17 2.91 14.62
CA ALA A 160 18.39 3.48 15.22
C ALA A 160 18.60 4.94 14.82
N GLU A 161 18.32 5.31 13.57
CA GLU A 161 18.49 6.67 13.05
C GLU A 161 17.56 7.68 13.73
N LEU A 162 16.33 7.26 14.07
CA LEU A 162 15.32 8.11 14.70
C LEU A 162 15.23 7.94 16.22
N ASP A 163 16.02 7.03 16.79
CA ASP A 163 15.95 6.63 18.20
C ASP A 163 14.52 6.29 18.69
N ILE A 164 13.70 5.69 17.83
CA ILE A 164 12.28 5.40 18.10
C ILE A 164 12.07 4.09 18.86
N GLY A 165 13.11 3.26 19.00
CA GLY A 165 13.02 1.97 19.69
C GLY A 165 12.17 0.95 18.95
N SER A 166 12.44 0.75 17.66
CA SER A 166 11.66 -0.12 16.78
C SER A 166 12.41 -1.39 16.37
N ALA A 167 11.68 -2.50 16.19
CA ALA A 167 12.17 -3.72 15.56
C ALA A 167 11.82 -3.80 14.06
N PHE A 168 11.15 -2.79 13.52
CA PHE A 168 10.86 -2.66 12.11
C PHE A 168 12.14 -2.55 11.28
N ALA A 169 12.26 -3.41 10.28
CA ALA A 169 13.43 -3.46 9.40
C ALA A 169 13.10 -3.33 7.91
N ARG A 170 11.86 -3.64 7.50
CA ARG A 170 11.44 -3.72 6.09
C ARG A 170 9.92 -3.85 5.98
N LEU A 171 9.38 -3.50 4.82
CA LEU A 171 7.95 -3.45 4.57
C LEU A 171 7.45 -4.67 3.78
N THR A 172 7.65 -4.69 2.46
CA THR A 172 7.12 -5.67 1.52
C THR A 172 8.17 -6.66 1.03
N VAL A 173 9.47 -6.38 1.09
CA VAL A 173 10.51 -7.26 0.51
C VAL A 173 11.29 -8.07 1.55
N SER A 174 11.85 -9.20 1.13
CA SER A 174 12.78 -10.00 1.97
C SER A 174 14.26 -9.87 1.60
N TYR A 175 14.56 -9.06 0.59
CA TYR A 175 15.92 -8.64 0.23
C TYR A 175 16.64 -7.98 1.42
N GLN A 176 17.96 -8.13 1.47
CA GLN A 176 18.82 -7.48 2.47
C GLN A 176 20.09 -6.97 1.81
N ALA A 177 20.32 -5.65 1.83
CA ALA A 177 21.53 -5.06 1.23
C ALA A 177 22.82 -5.60 1.87
N ALA A 178 22.80 -5.89 3.18
CA ALA A 178 23.93 -6.47 3.89
C ALA A 178 24.35 -7.87 3.37
N LEU A 179 23.46 -8.57 2.64
CA LEU A 179 23.71 -9.88 2.05
C LEU A 179 24.07 -9.82 0.55
N GLU A 180 24.38 -8.63 0.01
CA GLU A 180 24.66 -8.44 -1.43
C GLU A 180 25.70 -9.42 -1.99
N ARG A 181 26.77 -9.68 -1.22
CA ARG A 181 27.82 -10.64 -1.59
C ARG A 181 27.31 -12.06 -1.81
N GLU A 182 26.26 -12.47 -1.11
CA GLU A 182 25.67 -13.79 -1.28
C GLU A 182 24.90 -13.88 -2.60
N TYR A 183 24.16 -12.84 -2.99
CA TYR A 183 23.50 -12.78 -4.29
C TYR A 183 24.53 -12.77 -5.44
N GLN A 184 25.62 -12.00 -5.27
CA GLN A 184 26.70 -11.89 -6.26
C GLN A 184 27.47 -13.20 -6.52
N ARG A 185 27.39 -14.19 -5.62
CA ARG A 185 27.95 -15.53 -5.89
C ARG A 185 27.28 -16.24 -7.05
N PHE A 186 26.01 -15.90 -7.33
CA PHE A 186 25.20 -16.54 -8.35
C PHE A 186 24.91 -15.63 -9.54
N CYS A 187 24.92 -14.31 -9.33
CA CYS A 187 24.82 -13.31 -10.39
C CYS A 187 25.91 -12.24 -10.14
N PRO A 188 27.12 -12.37 -10.69
CA PRO A 188 28.28 -11.53 -10.32
C PRO A 188 28.06 -10.02 -10.45
N ASP A 189 27.29 -9.60 -11.44
CA ASP A 189 27.00 -8.19 -11.71
C ASP A 189 25.74 -7.69 -10.98
N PHE A 190 25.15 -8.52 -10.12
CA PHE A 190 23.95 -8.16 -9.38
C PHE A 190 24.22 -7.03 -8.38
N THR A 191 23.41 -5.99 -8.49
CA THR A 191 23.20 -5.01 -7.43
C THR A 191 21.77 -4.49 -7.52
N ALA A 192 21.14 -4.28 -6.37
CA ALA A 192 19.84 -3.63 -6.31
C ALA A 192 19.96 -2.09 -6.36
N GLN A 193 21.16 -1.54 -6.15
CA GLN A 193 21.40 -0.11 -5.97
C GLN A 193 21.82 0.57 -7.29
N THR A 194 21.05 0.35 -8.35
CA THR A 194 21.22 1.00 -9.65
C THR A 194 19.86 1.39 -10.25
N PRO A 195 19.80 2.42 -11.13
CA PRO A 195 18.56 2.78 -11.82
C PRO A 195 17.93 1.61 -12.58
N ASP A 196 18.74 0.80 -13.26
CA ASP A 196 18.29 -0.33 -14.10
C ASP A 196 17.54 -1.41 -13.30
N PHE A 197 17.81 -1.52 -12.00
CA PHE A 197 17.17 -2.50 -11.13
C PHE A 197 15.64 -2.31 -11.08
N PHE A 198 15.15 -1.08 -11.21
CA PHE A 198 13.71 -0.80 -11.32
C PHE A 198 13.08 -1.54 -12.51
N GLY A 199 13.70 -1.41 -13.70
CA GLY A 199 13.23 -2.09 -14.91
C GLY A 199 13.23 -3.61 -14.76
N ILE A 200 14.22 -4.17 -14.06
CA ILE A 200 14.30 -5.61 -13.77
C ILE A 200 13.09 -6.06 -12.92
N ILE A 201 12.81 -5.37 -11.81
CA ILE A 201 11.68 -5.73 -10.93
C ILE A 201 10.34 -5.52 -11.61
N ALA A 202 10.14 -4.41 -12.33
CA ALA A 202 8.90 -4.15 -13.05
C ALA A 202 8.61 -5.25 -14.09
N ARG A 203 9.62 -5.67 -14.86
CA ARG A 203 9.51 -6.80 -15.79
C ARG A 203 9.24 -8.11 -15.05
N PHE A 204 9.89 -8.34 -13.92
CA PHE A 204 9.69 -9.54 -13.14
C PHE A 204 8.26 -9.63 -12.58
N TYR A 205 7.70 -8.52 -12.10
CA TYR A 205 6.31 -8.47 -11.64
C TYR A 205 5.31 -8.66 -12.77
N CYS A 206 5.64 -8.26 -14.00
CA CYS A 206 4.79 -8.52 -15.17
C CYS A 206 4.91 -9.98 -15.66
N THR A 207 6.11 -10.54 -15.70
CA THR A 207 6.38 -11.78 -16.45
C THR A 207 6.65 -13.01 -15.59
N GLY A 208 7.05 -12.83 -14.33
CA GLY A 208 7.55 -13.90 -13.47
C GLY A 208 8.95 -14.41 -13.85
N ILE A 209 9.68 -13.69 -14.71
CA ILE A 209 11.05 -14.03 -15.13
C ILE A 209 12.05 -13.03 -14.53
N PHE A 210 12.95 -13.50 -13.67
CA PHE A 210 14.05 -12.69 -13.13
C PHE A 210 15.38 -13.08 -13.80
N PRO A 211 16.16 -12.13 -14.35
CA PRO A 211 17.40 -12.44 -15.06
C PRO A 211 18.55 -12.80 -14.11
N GLY A 212 19.49 -13.63 -14.57
CA GLY A 212 20.77 -13.86 -13.90
C GLY A 212 20.78 -14.91 -12.77
N PHE A 213 19.62 -15.32 -12.22
CA PHE A 213 19.54 -16.35 -11.19
C PHE A 213 18.93 -17.65 -11.73
N GLY A 214 19.77 -18.70 -11.83
CA GLY A 214 19.32 -20.03 -12.22
C GLY A 214 18.81 -20.87 -11.04
N VAL A 215 18.25 -22.05 -11.35
CA VAL A 215 17.76 -23.03 -10.37
C VAL A 215 18.83 -23.40 -9.33
N GLU A 216 20.10 -23.44 -9.73
CA GLU A 216 21.22 -23.72 -8.84
C GLU A 216 21.36 -22.69 -7.71
N ALA A 217 21.13 -21.40 -8.01
CA ALA A 217 21.16 -20.32 -7.03
C ALA A 217 20.09 -20.53 -5.95
N LEU A 218 18.87 -20.89 -6.39
CA LEU A 218 17.75 -21.18 -5.50
C LEU A 218 17.99 -22.42 -4.63
N ARG A 219 18.70 -23.42 -5.14
CA ARG A 219 19.02 -24.63 -4.37
C ARG A 219 20.10 -24.40 -3.31
N ARG A 220 21.10 -23.56 -3.62
CA ARG A 220 22.31 -23.42 -2.79
C ARG A 220 22.30 -22.21 -1.87
N SER A 221 21.43 -21.24 -2.12
CA SER A 221 21.32 -20.05 -1.28
C SER A 221 19.90 -19.92 -0.73
N PRO A 222 19.66 -20.27 0.54
CA PRO A 222 18.36 -20.07 1.16
C PRO A 222 17.94 -18.60 1.17
N VAL A 223 18.92 -17.68 1.22
CA VAL A 223 18.71 -16.22 1.14
C VAL A 223 18.15 -15.83 -0.23
N THR A 224 18.82 -16.26 -1.31
CA THR A 224 18.37 -15.99 -2.69
C THR A 224 17.02 -16.64 -2.97
N HIS A 225 16.80 -17.87 -2.49
CA HIS A 225 15.54 -18.58 -2.64
C HIS A 225 14.39 -17.87 -1.93
N GLN A 226 14.56 -17.53 -0.65
CA GLN A 226 13.52 -16.84 0.10
C GLN A 226 13.11 -15.53 -0.59
N TRP A 227 14.11 -14.76 -1.02
CA TRP A 227 13.91 -13.51 -1.72
C TRP A 227 13.16 -13.68 -3.04
N LEU A 228 13.71 -14.44 -4.00
CA LEU A 228 13.08 -14.57 -5.32
C LEU A 228 11.74 -15.29 -5.29
N ARG A 229 11.54 -16.23 -4.35
CA ARG A 229 10.23 -16.87 -4.13
C ARG A 229 9.21 -15.86 -3.66
N HIS A 230 9.57 -14.99 -2.71
CA HIS A 230 8.69 -13.94 -2.21
C HIS A 230 8.27 -13.02 -3.36
N GLU A 231 9.23 -12.49 -4.10
CA GLU A 231 8.98 -11.58 -5.23
C GLU A 231 8.14 -12.22 -6.34
N LEU A 232 8.36 -13.50 -6.66
CA LEU A 232 7.57 -14.23 -7.65
C LEU A 232 6.10 -14.36 -7.23
N LEU A 233 5.86 -14.76 -5.98
CA LEU A 233 4.50 -14.88 -5.44
C LEU A 233 3.83 -13.51 -5.35
N TYR A 234 4.58 -12.49 -4.95
CA TYR A 234 4.10 -11.12 -4.84
C TYR A 234 3.71 -10.56 -6.21
N GLY A 235 4.56 -10.68 -7.23
CA GLY A 235 4.25 -10.27 -8.60
C GLY A 235 2.99 -10.94 -9.15
N GLY A 236 2.79 -12.24 -8.88
CA GLY A 236 1.55 -12.94 -9.22
C GLY A 236 0.30 -12.34 -8.57
N ALA A 237 0.38 -12.07 -7.26
CA ALA A 237 -0.71 -11.42 -6.52
C ALA A 237 -1.01 -10.01 -7.06
N GLN A 238 0.02 -9.26 -7.45
CA GLN A 238 -0.11 -7.90 -7.97
C GLN A 238 -0.79 -7.84 -9.34
N ARG A 239 -0.48 -8.78 -10.25
CA ARG A 239 -1.20 -8.94 -11.51
C ARG A 239 -2.68 -9.23 -11.27
N ARG A 240 -2.99 -10.12 -10.34
CA ARG A 240 -4.37 -10.46 -9.96
C ARG A 240 -5.11 -9.26 -9.40
N TYR A 241 -4.56 -8.55 -8.40
CA TYR A 241 -5.26 -7.41 -7.82
C TYR A 241 -5.43 -6.27 -8.82
N SER A 242 -4.41 -5.99 -9.63
CA SER A 242 -4.49 -4.96 -10.68
C SER A 242 -5.63 -5.26 -11.64
N ARG A 243 -5.70 -6.48 -12.19
CA ARG A 243 -6.78 -6.90 -13.09
C ARG A 243 -8.15 -6.88 -12.40
N GLN A 244 -8.26 -7.43 -11.19
CA GLN A 244 -9.52 -7.45 -10.45
C GLN A 244 -10.04 -6.04 -10.18
N TRP A 245 -9.16 -5.11 -9.83
CA TRP A 245 -9.54 -3.73 -9.57
C TRP A 245 -9.94 -2.99 -10.83
N LEU A 246 -9.17 -3.14 -11.92
CA LEU A 246 -9.51 -2.53 -13.21
C LEU A 246 -10.83 -3.09 -13.78
N GLN A 247 -11.08 -4.39 -13.62
CA GLN A 247 -12.36 -5.01 -13.95
C GLN A 247 -13.51 -4.44 -13.13
N HIS A 248 -13.32 -4.25 -11.82
CA HIS A 248 -14.28 -3.57 -10.94
C HIS A 248 -14.57 -2.14 -11.42
N LEU A 249 -13.54 -1.36 -11.70
CA LEU A 249 -13.67 0.00 -12.22
C LEU A 249 -14.32 0.06 -13.61
N ALA A 250 -14.13 -0.96 -14.45
CA ALA A 250 -14.75 -1.04 -15.78
C ALA A 250 -16.18 -1.60 -15.74
N GLY A 251 -16.65 -2.12 -14.59
CA GLY A 251 -17.93 -2.82 -14.48
C GLY A 251 -17.98 -4.14 -15.24
N VAL A 252 -16.83 -4.79 -15.45
CA VAL A 252 -16.73 -6.06 -16.18
C VAL A 252 -16.54 -7.18 -15.17
N GLN A 253 -17.41 -8.20 -15.20
CA GLN A 253 -17.29 -9.37 -14.32
C GLN A 253 -16.88 -10.62 -15.11
N ARG A 254 -15.63 -10.65 -15.58
CA ARG A 254 -15.02 -11.81 -16.24
C ARG A 254 -13.86 -12.32 -15.39
N TYR A 255 -14.18 -13.15 -14.40
CA TYR A 255 -13.18 -13.83 -13.59
C TYR A 255 -12.78 -15.14 -14.28
N ASP A 256 -11.90 -15.06 -15.28
CA ASP A 256 -11.06 -16.21 -15.59
C ASP A 256 -9.90 -16.21 -14.58
N ASP A 257 -10.03 -17.05 -13.55
CA ASP A 257 -9.06 -17.12 -12.45
C ASP A 257 -7.64 -17.43 -12.92
N ALA A 258 -7.48 -18.16 -14.03
CA ALA A 258 -6.18 -18.45 -14.60
C ALA A 258 -5.57 -17.22 -15.29
N ALA A 259 -6.40 -16.40 -15.94
CA ALA A 259 -5.97 -15.17 -16.59
C ALA A 259 -5.54 -14.09 -15.58
N LEU A 260 -6.07 -14.09 -14.36
CA LEU A 260 -5.75 -13.07 -13.35
C LEU A 260 -4.28 -13.07 -12.93
N ASP A 261 -3.67 -14.25 -12.77
CA ASP A 261 -2.26 -14.38 -12.37
C ASP A 261 -1.31 -14.46 -13.57
N ALA A 262 -1.84 -14.59 -14.79
CA ALA A 262 -1.05 -14.80 -16.01
C ALA A 262 -0.05 -13.66 -16.22
N ALA A 263 1.04 -13.95 -16.94
CA ALA A 263 1.99 -12.91 -17.31
C ALA A 263 1.29 -11.77 -18.07
N ILE A 264 1.76 -10.55 -17.86
CA ILE A 264 1.38 -9.38 -18.65
C ILE A 264 2.45 -9.21 -19.72
N GLU A 265 2.05 -9.24 -20.99
CA GLU A 265 2.93 -8.89 -22.09
C GLU A 265 3.29 -7.41 -22.00
N LEU A 266 4.56 -7.10 -22.20
CA LEU A 266 5.01 -5.72 -22.21
C LEU A 266 4.52 -5.07 -23.50
N PRO A 267 3.80 -3.93 -23.41
CA PRO A 267 3.47 -3.17 -24.61
C PRO A 267 4.76 -2.69 -25.30
N ASP A 268 4.70 -2.39 -26.61
CA ASP A 268 5.84 -1.89 -27.40
C ASP A 268 6.51 -0.64 -26.80
N TRP A 269 5.73 0.09 -26.00
CA TRP A 269 6.12 1.31 -25.32
C TRP A 269 6.59 1.11 -23.88
N GLY A 270 6.48 -0.11 -23.35
CA GLY A 270 6.74 -0.45 -21.95
C GLY A 270 8.17 -0.11 -21.55
N ASP A 271 9.15 -0.48 -22.38
CA ASP A 271 10.57 -0.27 -22.12
C ASP A 271 10.91 1.21 -21.94
N ALA A 272 10.45 2.06 -22.88
CA ALA A 272 10.66 3.50 -22.81
C ALA A 272 10.00 4.13 -21.57
N LEU A 273 8.83 3.63 -21.15
CA LEU A 273 8.20 4.06 -19.90
C LEU A 273 9.05 3.66 -18.69
N LEU A 274 9.51 2.41 -18.63
CA LEU A 274 10.30 1.90 -17.50
C LEU A 274 11.62 2.67 -17.33
N ASP A 275 12.30 2.97 -18.43
CA ASP A 275 13.57 3.70 -18.39
C ASP A 275 13.39 5.12 -17.85
N GLU A 276 12.42 5.87 -18.38
CA GLU A 276 12.15 7.25 -17.97
C GLU A 276 11.60 7.31 -16.53
N LEU A 277 10.66 6.43 -16.19
CA LEU A 277 10.09 6.36 -14.85
C LEU A 277 11.14 5.95 -13.80
N GLY A 278 12.01 4.98 -14.15
CA GLY A 278 13.12 4.54 -13.31
C GLY A 278 14.15 5.64 -13.07
N ALA A 279 14.50 6.42 -14.09
CA ALA A 279 15.41 7.56 -13.96
C ALA A 279 14.83 8.63 -13.02
N ARG A 280 13.54 8.96 -13.16
CA ARG A 280 12.84 9.92 -12.28
C ARG A 280 12.72 9.40 -10.85
N LEU A 281 12.38 8.13 -10.67
CA LEU A 281 12.30 7.50 -9.34
C LEU A 281 13.68 7.50 -8.66
N TRP A 282 14.74 7.19 -9.40
CA TRP A 282 16.10 7.22 -8.86
C TRP A 282 16.50 8.64 -8.42
N ALA A 283 16.24 9.65 -9.24
CA ALA A 283 16.46 11.05 -8.86
C ALA A 283 15.66 11.41 -7.59
N LYS A 284 14.40 10.97 -7.53
CA LYS A 284 13.53 11.17 -6.36
C LYS A 284 14.13 10.56 -5.09
N VAL A 285 14.39 9.26 -5.10
CA VAL A 285 14.79 8.52 -3.90
C VAL A 285 16.26 8.77 -3.52
N LYS A 286 17.18 8.77 -4.51
CA LYS A 286 18.62 8.80 -4.24
C LYS A 286 19.23 10.19 -4.25
N ARG A 287 18.63 11.16 -4.95
CA ARG A 287 19.12 12.55 -5.00
C ARG A 287 18.26 13.51 -4.18
N GLY A 288 17.07 13.07 -3.78
CA GLY A 288 16.12 13.86 -2.99
C GLY A 288 15.33 14.88 -3.81
N ASP A 289 15.41 14.80 -5.14
CA ASP A 289 14.66 15.65 -6.05
C ASP A 289 13.16 15.38 -5.89
N ALA A 290 12.31 16.40 -5.89
CA ALA A 290 10.88 16.15 -5.70
C ALA A 290 10.27 15.34 -6.87
N CYS A 291 10.82 15.51 -8.08
CA CYS A 291 10.40 14.89 -9.34
C CYS A 291 8.88 14.92 -9.54
N GLN A 292 8.27 16.05 -9.16
CA GLN A 292 6.83 16.21 -9.17
C GLN A 292 6.30 16.22 -10.61
N PRO A 293 5.24 15.44 -10.92
CA PRO A 293 4.57 15.54 -12.21
C PRO A 293 4.10 16.97 -12.47
N ALA A 294 4.18 17.43 -13.71
CA ALA A 294 3.66 18.72 -14.16
C ALA A 294 2.14 18.69 -14.36
N LEU A 295 1.56 17.50 -14.51
CA LEU A 295 0.15 17.31 -14.77
C LEU A 295 -0.73 17.80 -13.60
N ASP A 296 -1.75 18.61 -13.90
CA ASP A 296 -2.78 18.96 -12.92
C ASP A 296 -3.69 17.76 -12.68
N TRP A 297 -3.96 17.44 -11.42
CA TRP A 297 -4.63 16.23 -10.99
C TRP A 297 -5.83 16.55 -10.11
N SER A 298 -7.03 16.14 -10.56
CA SER A 298 -8.29 16.37 -9.85
C SER A 298 -8.93 15.04 -9.46
N ALA A 299 -9.37 14.93 -8.21
CA ALA A 299 -10.05 13.73 -7.70
C ALA A 299 -11.44 13.51 -8.33
N GLU A 300 -12.02 14.55 -8.93
CA GLU A 300 -13.29 14.51 -9.66
C GLU A 300 -13.15 13.80 -11.01
N GLN A 301 -11.97 13.88 -11.63
CA GLN A 301 -11.67 13.22 -12.90
C GLN A 301 -11.32 11.74 -12.73
N ALA A 302 -11.06 11.29 -11.50
CA ALA A 302 -10.65 9.93 -11.20
C ALA A 302 -11.67 8.89 -11.70
N TRP A 303 -11.18 7.74 -12.18
CA TRP A 303 -12.04 6.58 -12.46
C TRP A 303 -12.86 6.17 -11.24
N ARG A 304 -14.10 5.77 -11.51
CA ARG A 304 -15.06 5.29 -10.51
C ARG A 304 -15.74 4.05 -11.03
N ALA A 305 -16.00 3.09 -10.16
CA ALA A 305 -16.72 1.90 -10.56
C ALA A 305 -18.18 2.25 -10.88
N PRO A 306 -18.77 1.59 -11.89
CA PRO A 306 -20.19 1.66 -12.13
C PRO A 306 -20.97 1.27 -10.88
N GLN A 307 -22.02 2.04 -10.58
CA GLN A 307 -22.93 1.74 -9.47
C GLN A 307 -24.00 0.69 -9.83
N ALA A 308 -23.97 0.20 -11.07
CA ALA A 308 -24.76 -0.93 -11.55
C ALA A 308 -23.95 -2.23 -11.44
N GLY A 309 -24.62 -3.33 -11.11
CA GLY A 309 -24.01 -4.65 -10.98
C GLY A 309 -23.55 -5.00 -9.55
N PRO A 310 -23.07 -6.25 -9.35
CA PRO A 310 -22.75 -6.78 -8.02
C PRO A 310 -21.67 -5.99 -7.30
N ILE A 311 -21.83 -5.83 -5.99
CA ILE A 311 -20.85 -5.13 -5.15
C ILE A 311 -19.64 -6.03 -4.92
N ASP A 312 -18.44 -5.49 -5.15
CA ASP A 312 -17.19 -6.15 -4.79
C ASP A 312 -16.56 -5.48 -3.56
N PHE A 313 -16.72 -6.12 -2.40
CA PHE A 313 -16.20 -5.60 -1.14
C PHE A 313 -14.67 -5.68 -1.00
N ARG A 314 -13.95 -6.22 -2.00
CA ARG A 314 -12.50 -6.05 -2.07
C ARG A 314 -12.09 -4.63 -2.41
N PHE A 315 -12.93 -3.92 -3.16
CA PHE A 315 -12.64 -2.57 -3.67
C PHE A 315 -13.71 -1.55 -3.30
N THR A 316 -14.81 -1.99 -2.67
CA THR A 316 -15.91 -1.12 -2.26
C THR A 316 -15.96 -0.96 -0.75
N SER A 317 -15.97 0.29 -0.25
CA SER A 317 -16.12 0.58 1.17
C SER A 317 -17.55 0.46 1.66
N LEU A 318 -17.75 -0.17 2.82
CA LEU A 318 -19.07 -0.20 3.48
C LEU A 318 -19.55 1.16 3.96
N ALA A 319 -18.62 2.04 4.33
CA ALA A 319 -18.94 3.36 4.87
C ALA A 319 -19.49 4.33 3.82
N GLY A 320 -19.29 4.03 2.52
CA GLY A 320 -19.87 4.81 1.42
C GLY A 320 -21.35 4.51 1.15
N PHE A 321 -21.97 3.52 1.83
CA PHE A 321 -23.38 3.19 1.66
C PHE A 321 -24.27 3.92 2.68
N GLU A 322 -25.32 4.57 2.17
CA GLU A 322 -26.41 5.11 2.99
C GLU A 322 -27.18 3.97 3.67
N ASP A 323 -27.66 3.02 2.86
CA ASP A 323 -28.31 1.76 3.27
C ASP A 323 -27.62 0.58 2.56
N LEU A 324 -26.82 -0.17 3.32
CA LEU A 324 -26.04 -1.29 2.81
C LEU A 324 -26.93 -2.51 2.51
N ASP A 325 -27.96 -2.76 3.33
CA ASP A 325 -28.79 -3.96 3.19
C ASP A 325 -29.63 -3.86 1.92
N ASP A 326 -30.25 -2.69 1.67
CA ASP A 326 -30.96 -2.40 0.42
C ASP A 326 -30.02 -2.45 -0.81
N ALA A 327 -28.79 -1.94 -0.69
CA ALA A 327 -27.82 -2.02 -1.78
C ALA A 327 -27.43 -3.47 -2.11
N ILE A 328 -27.22 -4.31 -1.10
CA ILE A 328 -26.94 -5.75 -1.27
C ILE A 328 -28.13 -6.45 -1.91
N GLU A 329 -29.36 -6.16 -1.47
CA GLU A 329 -30.58 -6.76 -2.03
C GLU A 329 -30.75 -6.39 -3.51
N ARG A 330 -30.57 -5.11 -3.86
CA ARG A 330 -30.76 -4.63 -5.24
C ARG A 330 -29.66 -5.05 -6.20
N ARG A 331 -28.39 -5.05 -5.75
CA ARG A 331 -27.23 -5.24 -6.64
C ARG A 331 -26.65 -6.65 -6.58
N GLY A 332 -26.87 -7.36 -5.49
CA GLY A 332 -26.12 -8.58 -5.17
C GLY A 332 -24.66 -8.28 -4.81
N VAL A 333 -23.90 -9.34 -4.58
CA VAL A 333 -22.51 -9.29 -4.09
C VAL A 333 -21.65 -10.26 -4.89
N VAL A 334 -20.43 -9.86 -5.22
CA VAL A 334 -19.41 -10.79 -5.74
C VAL A 334 -19.04 -11.76 -4.63
N GLU A 335 -19.38 -13.04 -4.79
CA GLU A 335 -19.23 -14.06 -3.74
C GLU A 335 -17.80 -14.14 -3.17
N ALA A 336 -16.80 -14.05 -4.05
CA ALA A 336 -15.38 -14.05 -3.67
C ALA A 336 -14.96 -12.87 -2.77
N SER A 337 -15.78 -11.81 -2.68
CA SER A 337 -15.53 -10.62 -1.86
C SER A 337 -16.15 -10.68 -0.46
N ARG A 338 -16.93 -11.73 -0.13
CA ARG A 338 -17.55 -11.87 1.19
C ARG A 338 -16.57 -11.86 2.37
N PRO A 339 -15.34 -12.43 2.28
CA PRO A 339 -14.38 -12.31 3.37
C PRO A 339 -14.06 -10.84 3.70
N GLN A 340 -13.89 -9.99 2.67
CA GLN A 340 -13.63 -8.57 2.86
C GLN A 340 -14.84 -7.82 3.40
N TRP A 341 -16.06 -8.20 3.02
CA TRP A 341 -17.28 -7.67 3.63
C TRP A 341 -17.31 -7.92 5.15
N ARG A 342 -17.06 -9.16 5.58
CA ARG A 342 -17.03 -9.54 7.00
C ARG A 342 -15.95 -8.76 7.77
N GLU A 343 -14.77 -8.67 7.18
CA GLU A 343 -13.65 -7.91 7.73
C GLU A 343 -14.02 -6.42 7.90
N GLN A 344 -14.54 -5.77 6.85
CA GLN A 344 -14.98 -4.37 6.90
C GLN A 344 -16.13 -4.15 7.89
N LEU A 345 -17.08 -5.09 8.02
CA LEU A 345 -18.17 -4.97 9.00
C LEU A 345 -17.64 -4.94 10.43
N LEU A 346 -16.73 -5.85 10.79
CA LEU A 346 -16.09 -5.89 12.10
C LEU A 346 -15.33 -4.59 12.37
N ARG A 347 -14.52 -4.19 11.38
CA ARG A 347 -13.70 -2.98 11.36
C ARG A 347 -14.46 -1.66 11.41
N SER A 348 -15.75 -1.65 11.03
CA SER A 348 -16.64 -0.49 11.19
C SER A 348 -17.16 -0.28 12.62
N ARG A 349 -16.78 -1.15 13.56
CA ARG A 349 -17.17 -1.10 14.97
C ARG A 349 -15.94 -0.95 15.85
N ARG A 350 -16.13 -0.39 17.04
CA ARG A 350 -15.06 -0.25 18.04
C ARG A 350 -14.66 -1.62 18.57
N PHE A 351 -13.35 -1.88 18.60
CA PHE A 351 -12.81 -3.07 19.25
C PHE A 351 -13.05 -2.99 20.77
N PRO A 352 -13.49 -4.08 21.43
CA PRO A 352 -13.73 -4.08 22.87
C PRO A 352 -12.40 -4.08 23.63
N LEU A 353 -12.02 -2.92 24.15
CA LEU A 353 -10.78 -2.74 24.92
C LEU A 353 -10.97 -3.16 26.38
N GLY A 354 -9.97 -3.84 26.95
CA GLY A 354 -9.91 -4.14 28.39
C GLY A 354 -10.80 -5.30 28.88
N GLU A 355 -11.52 -5.99 27.98
CA GLU A 355 -12.39 -7.12 28.32
C GLU A 355 -11.88 -8.43 27.68
N PRO A 356 -11.12 -9.27 28.41
CA PRO A 356 -10.47 -10.46 27.83
C PRO A 356 -11.41 -11.43 27.10
N ASP A 357 -12.61 -11.64 27.66
CA ASP A 357 -13.61 -12.53 27.05
C ASP A 357 -14.19 -11.95 25.75
N ALA A 358 -14.40 -10.64 25.70
CA ALA A 358 -14.85 -9.93 24.49
C ALA A 358 -13.77 -9.97 23.41
N ILE A 359 -12.51 -9.75 23.77
CA ILE A 359 -11.35 -9.88 22.87
C ILE A 359 -11.25 -11.31 22.32
N ALA A 360 -11.37 -12.32 23.18
CA ALA A 360 -11.35 -13.73 22.77
C ALA A 360 -12.54 -14.10 21.86
N ALA A 361 -13.71 -13.51 22.09
CA ALA A 361 -14.86 -13.65 21.19
C ALA A 361 -14.59 -12.99 19.83
N MET A 362 -14.01 -11.79 19.79
CA MET A 362 -13.67 -11.10 18.55
C MET A 362 -12.64 -11.87 17.73
N ASN A 363 -11.58 -12.39 18.36
CA ASN A 363 -10.59 -13.22 17.68
C ASN A 363 -11.19 -14.46 17.00
N ARG A 364 -12.26 -15.03 17.57
CA ARG A 364 -13.01 -16.13 16.95
C ARG A 364 -13.88 -15.66 15.78
N LEU A 365 -14.48 -14.47 15.87
CA LEU A 365 -15.32 -13.90 14.81
C LEU A 365 -14.52 -13.50 13.57
N ILE A 366 -13.30 -12.98 13.74
CA ILE A 366 -12.41 -12.60 12.62
C ILE A 366 -12.17 -13.76 11.65
N VAL A 367 -12.06 -14.98 12.20
CA VAL A 367 -11.82 -16.20 11.42
C VAL A 367 -13.10 -16.97 11.11
N SER A 368 -14.26 -16.44 11.47
CA SER A 368 -15.55 -17.11 11.22
C SER A 368 -15.97 -16.97 9.77
N ASP A 369 -16.38 -18.09 9.19
CA ASP A 369 -16.96 -18.12 7.84
C ASP A 369 -18.47 -17.90 7.82
N GLU A 370 -19.13 -17.75 8.98
CA GLU A 370 -20.57 -17.59 9.10
C GLU A 370 -20.98 -16.11 9.01
N PRO A 371 -21.53 -15.62 7.87
CA PRO A 371 -21.74 -14.20 7.71
C PRO A 371 -22.88 -13.66 8.59
N ALA A 372 -23.89 -14.49 8.87
CA ALA A 372 -24.97 -14.15 9.78
C ALA A 372 -24.48 -13.93 11.22
N LEU A 373 -23.51 -14.74 11.67
CA LEU A 373 -22.90 -14.59 13.00
C LEU A 373 -22.09 -13.29 13.08
N VAL A 374 -21.28 -12.99 12.07
CA VAL A 374 -20.51 -11.73 12.01
C VAL A 374 -21.43 -10.51 11.96
N ALA A 375 -22.48 -10.54 11.13
CA ALA A 375 -23.46 -9.47 11.03
C ALA A 375 -24.25 -9.28 12.34
N TRP A 376 -24.58 -10.36 13.05
CA TRP A 376 -25.21 -10.28 14.36
C TRP A 376 -24.27 -9.68 15.41
N ALA A 377 -23.01 -10.17 15.48
CA ALA A 377 -22.03 -9.71 16.47
C ALA A 377 -21.67 -8.24 16.28
N THR A 378 -21.53 -7.79 15.04
CA THR A 378 -21.26 -6.38 14.72
C THR A 378 -22.40 -5.43 15.10
N LYS A 379 -23.65 -5.92 15.23
CA LYS A 379 -24.76 -5.12 15.78
C LYS A 379 -24.68 -4.97 17.31
N GLN A 380 -23.91 -5.82 17.99
CA GLN A 380 -23.71 -5.74 19.44
C GLN A 380 -22.55 -4.80 19.83
N LEU A 381 -21.65 -4.50 18.89
CA LEU A 381 -20.48 -3.64 19.13
C LEU A 381 -20.83 -2.16 18.94
N PRO A 382 -20.23 -1.26 19.73
CA PRO A 382 -20.43 0.17 19.54
C PRO A 382 -19.89 0.63 18.18
N ALA A 383 -20.69 1.42 17.46
CA ALA A 383 -20.26 2.06 16.23
C ALA A 383 -19.20 3.14 16.50
N TYR A 384 -18.36 3.43 15.51
CA TYR A 384 -17.64 4.70 15.50
C TYR A 384 -18.62 5.84 15.25
N GLY A 385 -18.40 6.98 15.89
CA GLY A 385 -19.14 8.22 15.61
C GLY A 385 -18.47 8.96 14.47
N GLY A 386 -19.23 9.53 13.55
CA GLY A 386 -18.69 10.35 12.46
C GLY A 386 -19.58 10.39 11.22
N PRO A 387 -19.31 11.33 10.29
CA PRO A 387 -20.05 11.41 9.04
C PRO A 387 -19.71 10.22 8.11
N LYS A 388 -20.74 9.65 7.47
CA LYS A 388 -20.61 8.64 6.41
C LYS A 388 -20.19 9.32 5.10
N LEU A 389 -18.90 9.62 4.93
CA LEU A 389 -18.39 10.32 3.75
C LEU A 389 -17.22 9.60 3.06
N ASP A 390 -17.04 8.32 3.35
CA ASP A 390 -15.99 7.55 2.70
C ASP A 390 -16.33 7.32 1.21
N PRO A 391 -15.36 7.46 0.31
CA PRO A 391 -15.58 7.13 -1.09
C PRO A 391 -15.91 5.64 -1.21
N LEU A 392 -16.82 5.34 -2.13
CA LEU A 392 -17.22 3.96 -2.40
C LEU A 392 -16.03 3.15 -2.93
N ASP A 393 -15.22 3.69 -3.82
CA ASP A 393 -14.13 2.95 -4.49
C ASP A 393 -12.77 3.20 -3.86
N MET A 394 -12.14 2.12 -3.39
CA MET A 394 -10.83 2.13 -2.74
C MET A 394 -10.00 0.96 -3.25
N PHE A 395 -8.69 1.18 -3.34
CA PHE A 395 -7.74 0.14 -3.66
C PHE A 395 -7.11 -0.38 -2.36
N PHE A 396 -7.16 -1.70 -2.20
CA PHE A 396 -6.56 -2.39 -1.08
C PHE A 396 -5.52 -3.35 -1.62
N LEU A 397 -4.25 -3.08 -1.33
CA LEU A 397 -3.18 -4.07 -1.48
C LEU A 397 -3.08 -4.86 -0.17
N LYS A 398 -3.02 -6.19 -0.33
CA LYS A 398 -3.17 -7.16 0.76
C LYS A 398 -1.95 -7.28 1.65
#